data_AF-A0A158HJH2-F1
#
_entry.id   AF-A0A158HJH2-F1
#
_cell.length_a   1.000
_cell.length_b   1.000
_cell.length_c   1.000
_cell.angle_alpha   90.00
_cell.angle_beta   90.00
_cell.angle_gamma   90.00
#
_symmetry.space_group_name_H-M   'P 1'
#
loop_
_entity.id
_entity.type
_entity.pdbx_description
1 polymer ?
#
loop_
_entity_poly.entity_id
_entity_poly.type
_entity_poly.pdbx_seq_one_letter_code
_entity_poly.pdbx_strand_id
1 'polypeptide(L)' 'MSDPASDGTNDTNDANSTLSAQTPQVPDPPVTPPDEPPPPQIPPDTNPDPTREPPTPPMQPIGDPPPGPNETPHVR' A
#
# COMPACT_ATOMS: atom_id res chain seq x y z
N MET A 1 -39.76 -64.23 -50.20
CA MET A 1 -39.69 -64.40 -48.73
C MET A 1 -38.48 -65.26 -48.42
N SER A 2 -37.55 -64.67 -47.66
CA SER A 2 -36.55 -65.30 -46.77
C SER A 2 -35.21 -65.80 -47.35
N ASP A 3 -34.13 -65.08 -47.00
CA ASP A 3 -32.70 -65.43 -47.10
C ASP A 3 -32.27 -66.54 -46.12
N PRO A 4 -31.04 -67.10 -46.27
CA PRO A 4 -30.11 -66.99 -45.14
C PRO A 4 -28.60 -66.82 -45.48
N ALA A 5 -28.00 -65.92 -44.70
CA ALA A 5 -26.72 -66.01 -43.96
C ALA A 5 -25.34 -65.93 -44.66
N SER A 6 -24.58 -64.91 -44.21
CA SER A 6 -23.15 -64.88 -43.83
C SER A 6 -22.11 -65.56 -44.72
N ASP A 7 -21.14 -64.80 -45.23
CA ASP A 7 -19.88 -64.55 -44.51
C ASP A 7 -18.98 -63.65 -45.36
N GLY A 8 -18.30 -62.72 -44.71
CA GLY A 8 -17.57 -61.64 -45.35
C GLY A 8 -17.29 -60.57 -44.32
N THR A 9 -16.62 -61.00 -43.26
CA THR A 9 -16.09 -60.19 -42.17
C THR A 9 -15.36 -58.96 -42.72
N ASN A 10 -16.06 -57.83 -42.75
CA ASN A 10 -15.41 -56.54 -42.83
C ASN A 10 -14.91 -56.21 -41.41
N ASP A 11 -13.88 -56.95 -41.00
CA ASP A 11 -12.97 -56.62 -39.91
C ASP A 11 -12.18 -55.39 -40.34
N THR A 12 -12.80 -54.22 -40.33
CA THR A 12 -12.03 -52.99 -40.28
C THR A 12 -12.91 -51.92 -39.66
N ASN A 13 -12.39 -51.34 -38.58
CA ASN A 13 -12.78 -50.06 -38.00
C ASN A 13 -13.56 -50.09 -36.67
N ASP A 14 -13.39 -51.12 -35.84
CA ASP A 14 -13.57 -50.98 -34.37
C ASP A 14 -12.44 -50.17 -33.71
N ALA A 15 -11.79 -49.28 -34.46
CA ALA A 15 -11.11 -48.14 -33.86
C ALA A 15 -12.20 -47.15 -33.46
N ASN A 16 -12.82 -47.45 -32.32
CA ASN A 16 -13.56 -46.56 -31.44
C ASN A 16 -12.75 -45.27 -31.24
N SER A 17 -12.79 -44.41 -32.26
CA SER A 17 -12.17 -43.10 -32.25
C SER A 17 -13.17 -42.20 -31.55
N THR A 18 -13.15 -42.25 -30.23
CA THR A 18 -13.78 -41.24 -29.39
C THR A 18 -13.07 -39.93 -29.66
N LEU A 19 -13.52 -39.22 -30.70
CA LEU A 19 -13.02 -37.91 -31.07
C LEU A 19 -13.43 -36.95 -29.94
N SER A 20 -12.54 -36.80 -28.96
CA SER A 20 -12.73 -35.87 -27.85
C SER A 20 -12.57 -34.45 -28.38
N ALA A 21 -13.61 -33.63 -28.23
CA ALA A 21 -13.52 -32.20 -28.52
C ALA A 21 -12.41 -31.60 -27.66
N GLN A 22 -11.40 -31.01 -28.28
CA GLN A 22 -10.33 -30.31 -27.59
C GLN A 22 -10.69 -28.83 -27.50
N THR A 23 -10.84 -28.32 -26.28
CA THR A 23 -10.98 -26.89 -26.04
C THR A 23 -9.59 -26.24 -26.15
N PRO A 24 -9.40 -25.23 -27.02
CA PRO A 24 -8.15 -24.46 -27.03
C PRO A 24 -7.89 -23.87 -25.64
N GLN A 25 -6.64 -23.97 -25.17
CA GLN A 25 -6.26 -23.34 -23.90
C GLN A 25 -6.12 -21.83 -24.10
N VAL A 26 -6.59 -21.05 -23.15
CA VAL A 26 -6.42 -19.59 -23.13
C VAL A 26 -5.07 -19.28 -22.47
N PRO A 27 -4.27 -18.34 -23.01
CA PRO A 27 -3.05 -17.89 -22.34
C PRO A 27 -3.34 -17.30 -20.96
N ASP A 28 -2.40 -17.45 -20.04
CA ASP A 28 -2.50 -16.82 -18.72
C ASP A 28 -2.58 -15.30 -18.82
N PRO A 29 -3.29 -14.63 -17.89
CA PRO A 29 -3.33 -13.18 -17.84
C PRO A 29 -1.95 -12.60 -17.54
N PRO A 30 -1.68 -11.34 -17.94
CA PRO A 30 -0.45 -10.67 -17.56
C PRO A 30 -0.35 -10.51 -16.04
N VAL A 31 0.87 -10.55 -15.52
CA VAL A 31 1.13 -10.25 -14.11
C VAL A 31 1.09 -8.73 -13.91
N THR A 32 0.25 -8.26 -13.00
CA THR A 32 0.23 -6.85 -12.59
C THR A 32 1.44 -6.57 -11.69
N PRO A 33 2.21 -5.49 -11.95
CA PRO A 33 3.27 -5.09 -11.03
C PRO A 33 2.70 -4.71 -9.66
N PRO A 34 3.52 -4.80 -8.58
CA PRO A 34 3.09 -4.33 -7.27
C PRO A 34 2.81 -2.83 -7.31
N ASP A 35 1.86 -2.38 -6.48
CA ASP A 35 1.57 -0.96 -6.30
C ASP A 35 2.81 -0.20 -5.81
N GLU A 36 2.99 1.02 -6.32
CA GLU A 36 4.03 1.92 -5.85
C GLU A 36 3.70 2.40 -4.42
N PRO A 37 4.69 2.52 -3.51
CA PRO A 37 4.45 3.11 -2.20
C PRO A 37 3.93 4.54 -2.33
N PRO A 38 3.13 5.02 -1.35
CA PRO A 38 2.67 6.40 -1.33
C PRO A 38 3.86 7.37 -1.25
N PRO A 39 3.71 8.61 -1.75
CA PRO A 39 4.77 9.61 -1.66
C PRO A 39 5.11 9.91 -0.19
N PRO A 40 6.36 10.29 0.10
CA PRO A 40 6.78 10.69 1.44
C PRO A 40 5.97 11.90 1.92
N GLN A 41 5.61 11.90 3.22
CA GLN A 41 4.94 13.05 3.83
C GLN A 41 5.91 14.24 3.91
N ILE A 42 5.43 15.40 3.49
CA ILE A 42 6.17 16.66 3.64
C ILE A 42 6.09 17.08 5.12
N PRO A 43 7.21 17.34 5.80
CA PRO A 43 7.17 17.84 7.17
C PRO A 43 6.44 19.18 7.25
N PRO A 44 5.78 19.50 8.38
CA PRO A 44 5.16 20.80 8.56
C PRO A 44 6.21 21.89 8.45
N ASP A 45 5.83 23.05 7.91
CA ASP A 45 6.69 24.21 7.89
C ASP A 45 6.99 24.62 9.34
N THR A 46 8.26 24.51 9.73
CA THR A 46 8.74 24.90 11.07
C THR A 46 9.04 26.38 11.15
N ASN A 47 8.91 27.14 10.05
CA ASN A 47 9.10 28.58 10.06
C ASN A 47 7.99 29.23 10.90
N PRO A 48 8.31 29.89 12.02
CA PRO A 48 7.30 30.59 12.80
C PRO A 48 6.67 31.69 11.97
N ASP A 49 5.35 31.79 12.03
CA ASP A 49 4.62 32.91 11.43
C ASP A 49 5.12 34.23 12.05
N PRO A 50 5.72 35.15 11.27
CA PRO A 50 6.26 36.41 11.79
C PRO A 50 5.17 37.36 12.27
N THR A 51 3.91 37.09 11.94
CA THR A 51 2.74 37.84 12.40
C THR A 51 2.12 37.25 13.68
N ARG A 52 2.58 36.08 14.12
CA ARG A 52 2.17 35.49 15.40
C ARG A 52 2.74 36.30 16.55
N GLU A 53 1.89 36.62 17.53
CA GLU A 53 2.33 37.30 18.76
C GLU A 53 3.45 36.50 19.45
N PRO A 54 4.53 37.15 19.93
CA PRO A 54 5.58 36.46 20.68
C PRO A 54 5.02 35.88 21.98
N PRO A 55 5.57 34.74 22.47
CA PRO A 55 5.17 34.21 23.77
C PRO A 55 5.45 35.23 24.88
N THR A 56 4.56 35.30 25.87
CA THR A 56 4.74 36.14 27.05
C THR A 56 5.99 35.72 27.83
N PRO A 57 6.86 36.66 28.26
CA PRO A 57 8.01 36.33 29.09
C PRO A 57 7.56 35.77 30.45
N PRO A 58 8.37 34.93 31.11
CA PRO A 58 8.09 34.48 32.46
C PRO A 58 7.97 35.69 33.39
N MET A 59 7.01 35.66 34.30
CA MET A 59 6.92 36.66 35.36
C MET A 59 8.21 36.64 36.18
N GLN A 60 8.80 37.81 36.40
CA GLN A 60 9.86 37.95 37.40
C GLN A 60 9.32 37.48 38.75
N PRO A 61 10.18 36.96 39.66
CA PRO A 61 9.77 36.64 41.02
C PRO A 61 9.00 37.81 41.64
N ILE A 62 8.02 37.52 42.52
CA ILE A 62 7.18 38.54 43.19
C ILE A 62 8.00 39.41 44.18
N GLY A 63 9.33 39.25 44.23
CA GLY A 63 10.23 40.01 45.09
C GLY A 63 11.19 40.88 44.29
N ASP A 64 11.66 41.96 44.92
CA ASP A 64 12.73 42.79 44.37
C ASP A 64 13.95 41.92 44.00
N PRO A 65 14.59 42.18 42.86
CA PRO A 65 15.82 41.49 42.51
C PRO A 65 16.86 41.69 43.62
N PRO A 66 17.72 40.69 43.90
CA PRO A 66 18.81 40.88 44.84
C PRO A 66 19.69 42.06 44.37
N PRO A 67 20.27 42.84 45.31
CA PRO A 67 21.18 43.91 44.95
C PRO A 67 22.30 43.39 44.03
N GLY A 68 22.65 44.19 43.03
CA GLY A 68 23.78 43.89 42.16
C GLY A 68 25.12 43.86 42.92
N PRO A 69 26.21 43.39 42.29
CA PRO A 69 27.51 43.19 42.94
C PRO A 69 28.11 44.46 43.58
N ASN A 70 27.68 45.64 43.11
CA ASN A 70 28.13 46.95 43.60
C ASN A 70 27.03 47.72 44.37
N GLU A 71 25.92 47.06 44.70
CA GLU A 71 24.80 47.67 45.42
C GLU A 71 24.78 47.18 46.87
N THR A 72 24.54 48.09 47.81
CA THR A 72 24.36 47.75 49.22
C THR A 72 22.99 47.09 49.46
N PRO A 73 22.87 46.10 50.34
CA PRO A 73 21.58 45.48 50.67
C PRO A 73 20.55 46.53 51.10
N HIS A 74 19.35 46.47 50.53
CA HIS A 74 18.20 47.26 50.95
C HIS A 74 17.69 46.73 52.31
N VAL A 75 18.40 47.05 53.38
CA VAL A 75 17.95 46.78 54.75
C VAL A 75 16.99 47.92 55.13
N ARG A 76 15.71 47.60 55.35
CA ARG A 76 14.82 48.48 56.12
C ARG A 76 14.86 48.08 57.59
#